data_AF-A0A084WA74-F1
#
_entry.id   AF-A0A084WA74-F1
#
_cell.length_a   1.000
_cell.length_b   1.000
_cell.length_c   1.000
_cell.angle_alpha   90.00
_cell.angle_beta   90.00
_cell.angle_gamma   90.00
#
_symmetry.space_group_name_H-M   'P 1'
#
loop_
_entity.id
_entity.type
_entity.pdbx_description
1 polymer ?
#
loop_
_entity_poly.entity_id
_entity_poly.type
_entity_poly.pdbx_seq_one_letter_code
_entity_poly.pdbx_strand_id
1 'polypeptide(L)'
;MATPPTEGEIRVGPGHQVNDIYATLPDYQPIENYRSEDDEDRDLEDPRWTPGLYIDNDLLMYLTAARSISAFQGMCEEDGCMAASRDDTTINAFDVLHDSGYDAGKALEALLKCPVTKGIEKKWTEEETKRFIKGLRQFGKNFFRIHKDLLPHRPTVSGGTKKSEGIFI
;
A
#
# COMPACT_ATOMS: atom_id res chain seq x y z
N MET A 1 -30.35 18.16 34.00
CA MET A 1 -30.27 17.04 33.06
C MET A 1 -29.90 17.62 31.71
N ALA A 2 -28.69 17.34 31.21
CA ALA A 2 -28.26 17.84 29.91
C ALA A 2 -28.84 16.93 28.82
N THR A 3 -29.54 17.53 27.87
CA THR A 3 -30.07 16.85 26.67
C THR A 3 -28.91 16.25 25.86
N PRO A 4 -29.02 15.00 25.38
CA PRO A 4 -28.02 14.45 24.48
C PRO A 4 -27.99 15.30 23.20
N PRO A 5 -26.80 15.52 22.62
CA PRO A 5 -26.67 16.36 21.44
C PRO A 5 -27.36 15.74 20.24
N THR A 6 -28.18 16.55 19.57
CA THR A 6 -28.74 16.24 18.25
C THR A 6 -27.61 16.05 17.25
N GLU A 7 -27.60 14.88 16.62
CA GLU A 7 -26.65 14.48 15.59
C GLU A 7 -26.77 15.45 14.39
N GLY A 8 -25.69 16.16 14.05
CA GLY A 8 -25.62 17.06 12.89
C GLY A 8 -25.31 18.55 13.14
N GLU A 9 -24.99 18.97 14.37
CA GLU A 9 -24.67 20.37 14.67
C GLU A 9 -23.15 20.64 14.75
N ILE A 10 -22.66 21.66 14.05
CA ILE A 10 -21.29 22.16 14.20
C ILE A 10 -21.22 22.98 15.49
N ARG A 11 -20.38 22.54 16.43
CA ARG A 11 -20.20 23.24 17.70
C ARG A 11 -19.07 24.24 17.63
N VAL A 12 -19.32 25.45 18.10
CA VAL A 12 -18.33 26.52 18.22
C VAL A 12 -18.01 26.75 19.69
N GLY A 13 -16.73 26.98 20.00
CA GLY A 13 -16.24 27.30 21.34
C GLY A 13 -14.98 26.53 21.71
N PRO A 14 -14.31 26.89 22.82
CA PRO A 14 -12.98 26.38 23.19
C PRO A 14 -12.88 24.85 23.30
N GLY A 15 -13.97 24.12 23.56
CA GLY A 15 -13.96 22.65 23.60
C GLY A 15 -14.03 21.95 22.22
N HIS A 16 -14.25 22.72 21.16
CA HIS A 16 -14.42 22.23 19.78
C HIS A 16 -13.51 22.96 18.78
N GLN A 17 -12.98 24.12 19.18
CA GLN A 17 -11.94 24.85 18.48
C GLN A 17 -10.58 24.50 19.07
N VAL A 18 -9.54 24.54 18.23
CA VAL A 18 -8.18 24.31 18.72
C VAL A 18 -7.76 25.50 19.58
N ASN A 19 -7.50 25.27 20.86
CA ASN A 19 -6.99 26.29 21.80
C ASN A 19 -5.47 26.36 21.83
N ASP A 20 -4.79 25.64 20.95
CA ASP A 20 -3.35 25.59 20.90
C ASP A 20 -2.83 26.90 20.29
N ILE A 21 -1.91 27.56 20.99
CA ILE A 21 -1.24 28.78 20.53
C ILE A 21 -0.39 28.52 19.26
N TYR A 22 -0.08 27.25 18.98
CA TYR A 22 0.56 26.80 17.74
C TYR A 22 -0.43 26.41 16.63
N ALA A 23 -1.73 26.43 16.89
CA ALA A 23 -2.79 26.20 15.91
C ALA A 23 -3.52 27.49 15.53
N THR A 24 -2.88 28.64 15.72
CA THR A 24 -3.24 29.86 15.01
C THR A 24 -3.03 29.63 13.53
N LEU A 25 -3.95 30.13 12.69
CA LEU A 25 -3.74 30.18 11.25
C LEU A 25 -2.33 30.75 11.01
N PRO A 26 -1.43 30.05 10.30
CA PRO A 26 -0.09 30.56 10.05
C PRO A 26 -0.18 31.97 9.47
N ASP A 27 0.69 32.87 9.90
CA ASP A 27 0.73 34.22 9.36
C ASP A 27 0.88 34.12 7.83
N TYR A 28 -0.01 34.80 7.11
CA TYR A 28 -0.02 34.77 5.65
C TYR A 28 1.36 35.15 5.11
N GLN A 29 2.04 34.19 4.50
CA GLN A 29 3.28 34.40 3.77
C GLN A 29 2.93 34.63 2.30
N PRO A 30 3.21 35.81 1.71
CA PRO A 30 3.11 36.02 0.26
C PRO A 30 3.91 34.94 -0.48
N ILE A 31 3.45 34.52 -1.67
CA ILE A 31 4.09 33.45 -2.46
C ILE A 31 5.60 33.71 -2.66
N GLU A 32 6.01 34.96 -2.80
CA GLU A 32 7.40 35.40 -2.96
C GLU A 32 8.28 35.15 -1.72
N ASN A 33 7.67 35.11 -0.53
CA ASN A 33 8.33 34.87 0.76
C ASN A 33 8.02 33.47 1.32
N TYR A 34 7.20 32.68 0.63
CA TYR A 34 6.86 31.33 1.04
C TYR A 34 8.11 30.46 0.88
N ARG A 35 8.85 30.28 1.98
CA ARG A 35 9.76 29.15 2.14
C ARG A 35 8.86 28.00 2.53
N SER A 36 8.74 27.00 1.67
CA SER A 36 8.13 25.74 2.07
C SER A 36 8.84 25.28 3.33
N GLU A 37 8.09 24.95 4.38
CA GLU A 37 8.65 24.21 5.53
C GLU A 37 9.23 22.85 5.09
N ASP A 38 9.03 22.48 3.81
CA ASP A 38 9.67 21.38 3.08
C ASP A 38 11.17 21.60 2.78
N ASP A 39 11.74 22.78 3.08
CA ASP A 39 13.20 23.00 2.98
C ASP A 39 13.98 22.38 4.16
N GLU A 40 13.30 21.93 5.21
CA GLU A 40 13.88 20.99 6.16
C GLU A 40 13.56 19.57 5.68
N ASP A 41 14.59 18.80 5.36
CA ASP A 41 14.59 17.35 5.10
C ASP A 41 13.87 16.58 6.23
N ARG A 42 12.55 16.67 6.31
CA ARG A 42 11.76 15.78 7.13
C ARG A 42 11.49 14.57 6.24
N ASP A 43 12.00 13.41 6.66
CA ASP A 43 11.71 12.09 6.10
C ASP A 43 10.21 11.72 6.27
N LEU A 44 9.31 12.53 5.71
CA LEU A 44 7.85 12.33 5.75
C LEU A 44 7.38 11.46 4.59
N GLU A 45 8.09 11.52 3.45
CA GLU A 45 7.78 10.77 2.25
C GLU A 45 9.05 10.28 1.55
N ASP A 46 8.92 9.10 0.94
CA ASP A 46 9.91 8.54 0.02
C ASP A 46 9.28 8.51 -1.38
N PRO A 47 9.79 9.25 -2.37
CA PRO A 47 9.25 9.19 -3.72
C PRO A 47 9.43 7.78 -4.29
N ARG A 48 8.39 7.22 -4.91
CA ARG A 48 8.42 5.92 -5.60
C ARG A 48 8.26 6.02 -7.11
N TRP A 49 7.91 7.21 -7.61
CA TRP A 49 7.74 7.49 -9.03
C TRP A 49 7.82 8.98 -9.32
N THR A 50 8.54 9.34 -10.38
CA THR A 50 8.69 10.71 -10.86
C THR A 50 8.14 10.79 -12.30
N PRO A 51 7.05 11.55 -12.53
CA PRO A 51 6.50 11.74 -13.87
C PRO A 51 7.51 12.40 -14.83
N GLY A 52 7.46 12.04 -16.11
CA GLY A 52 8.23 12.70 -17.17
C GLY A 52 9.71 12.31 -17.27
N LEU A 53 10.24 11.50 -16.35
CA LEU A 53 11.62 10.99 -16.44
C LEU A 53 11.77 9.81 -17.41
N TYR A 54 10.68 9.11 -17.72
CA TYR A 54 10.71 7.90 -18.53
C TYR A 54 9.63 7.93 -19.60
N ILE A 55 9.97 7.50 -20.82
CA ILE A 55 9.09 7.60 -21.99
C ILE A 55 8.06 6.47 -21.96
N ASP A 56 6.79 6.78 -22.18
CA ASP A 56 5.68 5.82 -22.09
C ASP A 56 5.88 4.56 -22.95
N ASN A 57 6.40 4.71 -24.18
CA ASN A 57 6.66 3.56 -25.05
C ASN A 57 7.72 2.62 -24.44
N ASP A 58 8.79 3.19 -23.89
CA ASP A 58 9.85 2.42 -23.24
C ASP A 58 9.36 1.82 -21.93
N LEU A 59 8.41 2.47 -21.26
CA LEU A 59 7.73 1.95 -20.07
C LEU A 59 6.93 0.71 -20.40
N LEU A 60 6.14 0.76 -21.47
CA LEU A 60 5.36 -0.39 -21.93
C LEU A 60 6.27 -1.55 -22.32
N MET A 61 7.39 -1.29 -23.01
CA MET A 61 8.37 -2.33 -23.34
C MET A 61 9.00 -2.93 -22.08
N TYR A 62 9.45 -2.09 -21.14
CA TYR A 62 10.04 -2.54 -19.88
C TYR A 62 9.06 -3.38 -19.05
N LEU A 63 7.82 -2.91 -18.87
CA LEU A 63 6.79 -3.64 -18.15
C LEU A 63 6.47 -4.98 -18.82
N THR A 64 6.46 -5.02 -20.16
CA THR A 64 6.28 -6.27 -20.89
C THR A 64 7.41 -7.25 -20.58
N ALA A 65 8.67 -6.80 -20.62
CA ALA A 65 9.83 -7.63 -20.29
C ALA A 65 9.81 -8.10 -18.83
N ALA A 66 9.49 -7.22 -17.88
CA ALA A 66 9.37 -7.55 -16.45
C ALA A 66 8.30 -8.63 -16.19
N ARG A 67 7.15 -8.55 -16.90
CA ARG A 67 6.11 -9.58 -16.84
C ARG A 67 6.57 -10.90 -17.45
N SER A 68 7.34 -10.88 -18.54
CA SER A 68 7.93 -12.09 -19.12
C SER A 68 8.93 -12.77 -18.17
N ILE A 69 9.77 -11.98 -17.48
CA ILE A 69 10.69 -12.50 -16.45
C ILE A 69 9.90 -13.18 -15.32
N SER A 70 8.84 -12.52 -14.84
CA SER A 70 7.99 -13.05 -13.76
C SER A 70 7.21 -14.29 -14.18
N ALA A 71 6.72 -14.33 -15.43
CA ALA A 71 6.10 -15.52 -16.02
C ALA A 71 7.07 -16.69 -16.01
N PHE A 72 8.29 -16.46 -16.51
CA PHE A 72 9.33 -17.47 -16.61
C PHE A 72 9.74 -18.01 -15.22
N GLN A 73 9.93 -17.13 -14.25
CA GLN A 73 10.19 -17.52 -12.86
C GLN A 73 9.03 -18.34 -12.27
N GLY A 74 7.78 -17.95 -12.57
CA GLY A 74 6.57 -18.64 -12.10
C GLY A 74 6.24 -19.96 -12.82
N MET A 75 6.81 -20.23 -13.99
CA MET A 75 6.65 -21.53 -14.69
C MET A 75 7.27 -22.69 -13.90
N CYS A 76 8.23 -22.43 -13.01
CA CYS A 76 8.75 -23.45 -12.09
C CYS A 76 7.74 -23.84 -10.98
N GLU A 77 6.68 -23.06 -10.78
CA GLU A 77 5.67 -23.29 -9.75
C GLU A 77 4.23 -23.27 -10.32
N GLU A 78 3.88 -24.14 -11.28
CA GLU A 78 2.50 -24.45 -11.76
C GLU A 78 1.56 -23.28 -12.15
N ASP A 79 1.98 -22.01 -12.00
CA ASP A 79 1.11 -20.83 -11.91
C ASP A 79 1.70 -19.61 -12.64
N GLY A 80 2.65 -19.85 -13.56
CA GLY A 80 3.44 -18.79 -14.23
C GLY A 80 2.62 -17.74 -14.98
N CYS A 81 1.47 -18.12 -15.55
CA CYS A 81 0.58 -17.17 -16.24
C CYS A 81 -0.13 -16.22 -15.24
N MET A 82 -0.53 -16.72 -14.08
CA MET A 82 -1.13 -15.88 -13.04
C MET A 82 -0.09 -14.98 -12.40
N ALA A 83 1.15 -15.47 -12.19
CA ALA A 83 2.23 -14.67 -11.61
C ALA A 83 2.57 -13.41 -12.44
N ALA A 84 2.52 -13.49 -13.77
CA ALA A 84 2.89 -12.39 -14.66
C ALA A 84 1.84 -11.28 -14.77
N SER A 85 0.58 -11.58 -14.53
CA SER A 85 -0.54 -10.63 -14.65
C SER A 85 -0.93 -9.97 -13.32
N ARG A 86 -0.30 -10.35 -12.21
CA ARG A 86 -0.56 -9.76 -10.89
C ARG A 86 -0.11 -8.31 -10.81
N ASP A 87 -0.92 -7.50 -10.12
CA ASP A 87 -0.58 -6.11 -9.80
C ASP A 87 0.74 -6.04 -9.01
N ASP A 88 1.00 -7.01 -8.13
CA ASP A 88 2.28 -7.16 -7.39
C ASP A 88 3.50 -7.09 -8.32
N THR A 89 3.45 -7.81 -9.46
CA THR A 89 4.53 -7.83 -10.46
C THR A 89 4.71 -6.46 -11.10
N THR A 90 3.61 -5.78 -11.38
CA THR A 90 3.64 -4.44 -12.00
C THR A 90 4.16 -3.40 -11.00
N ILE A 91 3.68 -3.42 -9.76
CA ILE A 91 4.12 -2.52 -8.68
C ILE A 91 5.62 -2.70 -8.42
N ASN A 92 6.08 -3.94 -8.27
CA ASN A 92 7.50 -4.22 -8.09
C ASN A 92 8.35 -3.77 -9.28
N ALA A 93 7.83 -3.88 -10.52
CA ALA A 93 8.55 -3.40 -11.69
C ALA A 93 8.73 -1.87 -11.66
N PHE A 94 7.74 -1.11 -11.18
CA PHE A 94 7.86 0.35 -10.98
C PHE A 94 8.87 0.69 -9.90
N ASP A 95 8.79 0.00 -8.76
CA ASP A 95 9.69 0.15 -7.63
C ASP A 95 11.16 -0.05 -8.07
N VAL A 96 11.44 -1.17 -8.73
CA VAL A 96 12.80 -1.50 -9.21
C VAL A 96 13.27 -0.53 -10.30
N LEU A 97 12.38 -0.04 -11.16
CA LEU A 97 12.73 0.96 -12.17
C LEU A 97 13.15 2.28 -11.52
N HIS A 98 12.41 2.73 -10.51
CA HIS A 98 12.73 3.93 -9.74
C HIS A 98 14.06 3.77 -8.99
N ASP A 99 14.23 2.65 -8.27
CA ASP A 99 15.44 2.37 -7.48
C ASP A 99 16.69 2.18 -8.36
N SER A 100 16.51 1.84 -9.63
CA SER A 100 17.59 1.74 -10.63
C SER A 100 17.92 3.08 -11.32
N GLY A 101 17.28 4.18 -10.89
CA GLY A 101 17.45 5.49 -11.51
C GLY A 101 16.88 5.56 -12.93
N TYR A 102 15.80 4.83 -13.20
CA TYR A 102 15.12 4.76 -14.51
C TYR A 102 15.96 4.12 -15.64
N ASP A 103 16.99 3.35 -15.29
CA ASP A 103 17.76 2.53 -16.23
C ASP A 103 17.11 1.13 -16.37
N ALA A 104 16.49 0.87 -17.53
CA ALA A 104 15.80 -0.38 -17.80
C ALA A 104 16.73 -1.60 -17.76
N GLY A 105 17.98 -1.47 -18.19
CA GLY A 105 18.93 -2.57 -18.20
C GLY A 105 19.27 -3.02 -16.77
N LYS A 106 19.58 -2.07 -15.90
CA LYS A 106 19.84 -2.33 -14.48
C LYS A 106 18.61 -2.86 -13.77
N ALA A 107 17.44 -2.30 -14.07
CA ALA A 107 16.18 -2.73 -13.47
C ALA A 107 15.83 -4.18 -13.84
N LEU A 108 15.98 -4.56 -15.11
CA LEU A 108 15.77 -5.94 -15.55
C LEU A 108 16.79 -6.91 -14.93
N GLU A 109 18.05 -6.51 -14.81
CA GLU A 109 19.07 -7.32 -14.13
C GLU A 109 18.73 -7.56 -12.65
N ALA A 110 18.21 -6.54 -11.96
CA ALA A 110 17.77 -6.65 -10.58
C ALA A 110 16.58 -7.61 -10.44
N LEU A 111 15.58 -7.52 -11.32
CA LEU A 111 14.43 -8.45 -11.36
C LEU A 111 14.84 -9.91 -11.59
N LEU A 112 15.93 -10.14 -12.34
CA LEU A 112 16.47 -11.50 -12.55
C LEU A 112 17.16 -12.04 -11.28
N LYS A 113 17.87 -11.18 -10.53
CA LYS A 113 18.61 -11.57 -9.33
C LYS A 113 17.70 -11.79 -8.11
N CYS A 114 16.66 -10.98 -7.97
CA CYS A 114 15.69 -11.08 -6.89
C CYS A 114 14.30 -11.33 -7.50
N PRO A 115 13.85 -12.61 -7.53
CA PRO A 115 12.49 -12.92 -7.93
C PRO A 115 11.51 -12.11 -7.08
N VAL A 116 10.48 -11.56 -7.72
CA VAL A 116 9.43 -10.79 -7.03
C VAL A 116 8.96 -11.59 -5.82
N THR A 117 9.15 -11.03 -4.62
CA THR A 117 8.58 -11.65 -3.41
C THR A 117 7.07 -11.67 -3.64
N LYS A 118 6.50 -12.87 -3.72
CA LYS A 118 5.05 -13.06 -3.86
C LYS A 118 4.40 -12.10 -2.87
N GLY A 119 3.50 -11.26 -3.38
CA GLY A 119 2.83 -10.25 -2.59
C GLY A 119 2.20 -10.84 -1.34
N ILE A 120 1.69 -9.95 -0.51
CA ILE A 120 1.16 -10.14 0.85
C ILE A 120 0.16 -11.30 0.99
N GLU A 121 -0.33 -11.85 -0.12
CA GLU A 121 -0.87 -13.20 -0.19
C GLU A 121 0.19 -14.27 0.14
N LYS A 122 0.48 -14.46 1.43
CA LYS A 122 0.82 -15.79 1.93
C LYS A 122 -0.25 -16.74 1.39
N LYS A 123 0.11 -17.60 0.42
CA LYS A 123 -0.82 -18.53 -0.25
C LYS A 123 -1.76 -19.11 0.80
N TRP A 124 -3.04 -18.80 0.68
CA TRP A 124 -4.06 -19.43 1.52
C TRP A 124 -4.08 -20.91 1.18
N THR A 125 -3.98 -21.78 2.17
CA THR A 125 -4.22 -23.20 1.93
C THR A 125 -5.70 -23.39 1.61
N GLU A 126 -6.03 -24.46 0.90
CA GLU A 126 -7.41 -24.75 0.54
C GLU A 126 -8.30 -24.88 1.80
N GLU A 127 -7.75 -25.41 2.90
CA GLU A 127 -8.43 -25.49 4.19
C GLU A 127 -8.70 -24.12 4.80
N GLU A 128 -7.75 -23.19 4.72
CA GLU A 128 -7.93 -21.82 5.22
C GLU A 128 -9.03 -21.10 4.44
N THR A 129 -9.03 -21.23 3.12
CA THR A 129 -10.07 -20.66 2.24
C THR A 129 -11.44 -21.23 2.59
N LYS A 130 -11.54 -22.55 2.79
CA LYS A 130 -12.79 -23.20 3.21
C LYS A 130 -13.27 -22.69 4.58
N ARG A 131 -12.35 -22.52 5.53
CA ARG A 131 -12.66 -21.98 6.87
C ARG A 131 -13.14 -20.53 6.79
N PHE A 132 -12.52 -19.70 5.95
CA PHE A 132 -12.95 -18.32 5.74
C PHE A 132 -14.35 -18.23 5.13
N ILE A 133 -14.62 -18.98 4.06
CA ILE A 133 -15.95 -19.02 3.43
C ILE A 133 -17.01 -19.49 4.43
N LYS A 134 -16.69 -20.48 5.27
CA LYS A 134 -17.57 -20.92 6.37
C LYS A 134 -17.80 -19.79 7.38
N GLY A 135 -16.75 -19.07 7.75
CA GLY A 135 -16.81 -17.92 8.64
C GLY A 135 -17.72 -16.81 8.12
N LEU A 136 -17.58 -16.45 6.84
CA LEU A 136 -18.44 -15.44 6.19
C LEU A 136 -19.93 -15.85 6.24
N ARG A 137 -20.24 -17.12 6.02
CA ARG A 137 -21.63 -17.62 6.10
C ARG A 137 -22.17 -17.61 7.53
N GLN A 138 -21.34 -17.91 8.52
CA GLN A 138 -21.78 -18.05 9.91
C GLN A 138 -21.80 -16.72 10.68
N PHE A 139 -20.85 -15.83 10.41
CA PHE A 139 -20.61 -14.60 11.17
C PHE A 139 -20.74 -13.32 10.34
N GLY A 140 -21.04 -13.43 9.04
CA GLY A 140 -21.10 -12.27 8.14
C GLY A 140 -19.73 -11.61 7.97
N LYS A 141 -19.70 -10.27 7.93
CA LYS A 141 -18.45 -9.48 7.86
C LYS A 141 -17.81 -9.22 9.24
N ASN A 142 -18.08 -10.07 10.24
CA ASN A 142 -17.42 -9.99 11.53
C ASN A 142 -16.04 -10.68 11.46
N PHE A 143 -15.10 -9.97 10.85
CA PHE A 143 -13.77 -10.50 10.55
C PHE A 143 -12.94 -10.80 11.80
N PHE A 144 -13.12 -10.03 12.87
CA PHE A 144 -12.52 -10.33 14.16
C PHE A 144 -12.90 -11.72 14.67
N ARG A 145 -14.18 -12.09 14.56
CA ARG A 145 -14.68 -13.39 14.99
C ARG A 145 -14.24 -14.52 14.05
N ILE A 146 -14.23 -14.27 12.74
CA ILE A 146 -13.74 -15.23 11.75
C ILE A 146 -12.26 -15.53 11.99
N HIS A 147 -11.45 -14.50 12.21
CA HIS A 147 -10.03 -14.63 12.54
C HIS A 147 -9.85 -15.45 13.82
N LYS A 148 -10.45 -15.00 14.93
CA LYS A 148 -10.29 -15.63 16.24
C LYS A 148 -10.73 -17.10 16.27
N ASP A 149 -11.87 -17.42 15.68
CA ASP A 149 -12.50 -18.73 15.83
C ASP A 149 -12.04 -19.73 14.75
N LEU A 150 -11.65 -19.26 13.55
CA LEU A 150 -11.42 -20.11 12.39
C LEU A 150 -10.00 -19.99 11.79
N LEU A 151 -9.32 -18.86 11.97
CA LEU A 151 -8.01 -18.56 11.39
C LEU A 151 -7.03 -17.89 12.39
N PRO A 152 -6.86 -18.41 13.61
CA PRO A 152 -6.12 -17.72 14.67
C PRO A 152 -4.62 -17.55 14.37
N HIS A 153 -4.08 -18.36 13.47
CA HIS A 153 -2.68 -18.36 13.06
C HIS A 153 -2.37 -17.36 11.92
N ARG A 154 -3.40 -16.79 11.28
CA ARG A 154 -3.21 -15.75 10.26
C ARG A 154 -2.97 -14.40 10.94
N PRO A 155 -2.04 -13.56 10.48
CA PRO A 155 -1.91 -12.20 11.02
C PRO A 155 -3.08 -11.33 10.55
N THR A 156 -3.54 -10.40 11.39
CA THR A 156 -4.45 -9.31 11.01
C THR A 156 -3.68 -8.00 10.97
N VAL A 157 -4.06 -7.09 10.07
CA VAL A 157 -3.45 -5.73 9.95
C VAL A 157 -3.74 -4.84 11.18
N SER A 158 -4.54 -5.32 12.14
CA SER A 158 -5.09 -4.53 13.24
C SER A 158 -4.04 -3.99 14.24
N GLY A 159 -2.78 -4.39 14.15
CA GLY A 159 -1.68 -3.87 14.97
C GLY A 159 -0.77 -2.98 14.13
N GLY A 160 -0.65 -1.70 14.51
CA GLY A 160 0.14 -0.68 13.82
C GLY A 160 1.63 -0.96 13.72
N THR A 161 2.01 -1.88 12.84
CA THR A 161 3.38 -2.00 12.33
C THR A 161 3.43 -1.34 10.96
N LYS A 162 4.31 -0.34 10.84
CA LYS A 162 4.71 0.28 9.58
C LYS A 162 5.24 -0.79 8.62
N LYS A 163 4.32 -1.32 7.83
CA LYS A 163 4.45 -1.89 6.48
C LYS A 163 3.12 -2.58 6.23
N SER A 164 2.49 -2.21 5.14
CA SER A 164 1.19 -2.69 4.68
C SER A 164 1.23 -4.16 4.28
N GLU A 165 1.73 -5.05 5.14
CA GLU A 165 2.01 -6.47 4.87
C GLU A 165 1.02 -7.42 5.56
N GLY A 166 -0.20 -6.97 5.83
CA GLY A 166 -1.26 -7.85 6.30
C GLY A 166 -2.44 -7.86 5.35
N ILE A 167 -3.10 -9.01 5.28
CA ILE A 167 -4.37 -9.17 4.58
C ILE A 167 -5.45 -8.51 5.44
N PHE A 168 -6.33 -7.73 4.81
CA PHE A 168 -7.63 -7.38 5.38
C PHE A 168 -8.44 -8.67 5.46
N ILE A 169 -8.27 -9.40 6.56
CA ILE A 169 -9.23 -10.42 6.95
C ILE A 169 -10.39 -9.70 7.58
#